data_AF-A0A2V6W2P4-F1
#
_entry.id   AF-A0A2V6W2P4-F1
#
_cell.length_a   1.000
_cell.length_b   1.000
_cell.length_c   1.000
_cell.angle_alpha   90.00
_cell.angle_beta   90.00
_cell.angle_gamma   90.00
#
_symmetry.space_group_name_H-M   'P 1'
#
loop_
_entity.id
_entity.type
_entity.pdbx_description
1 polymer ?
#
loop_
_entity_poly.entity_id
_entity_poly.type
_entity_poly.pdbx_seq_one_letter_code
_entity_poly.pdbx_strand_id
1 'polypeptide(L)'
;MTRWALATLLALLALGVVTVALARFFGKSGSRASVVVSVAAHWLAAYVLWSFAGGLAVTAGLFSAYHNAPFAAIGVLGALWQYQTHVRWGREHALAVFVGVQLAWLVWVLSQNGLFLVGW
;
A
#
# COMPACT_ATOMS: atom_id res chain seq x y z
N MET A 1 -0.01 -24.75 12.19
CA MET A 1 0.62 -23.57 11.56
C MET A 1 0.08 -23.31 10.14
N THR A 2 0.00 -24.32 9.27
CA THR A 2 -0.48 -24.22 7.86
C THR A 2 -1.91 -23.71 7.67
N ARG A 3 -2.87 -24.10 8.52
CA ARG A 3 -4.28 -23.68 8.40
C ARG A 3 -4.50 -22.16 8.52
N TRP A 4 -3.73 -21.50 9.37
CA TRP A 4 -3.84 -20.06 9.60
C TRP A 4 -3.15 -19.27 8.49
N ALA A 5 -1.98 -19.72 8.02
CA ALA A 5 -1.31 -19.14 6.87
C ALA A 5 -2.16 -19.23 5.59
N LEU A 6 -2.82 -20.37 5.36
CA LEU A 6 -3.76 -20.56 4.25
C LEU A 6 -5.00 -19.67 4.37
N ALA A 7 -5.55 -19.51 5.58
CA ALA A 7 -6.67 -18.62 5.82
C ALA A 7 -6.30 -17.15 5.57
N THR A 8 -5.09 -16.72 5.97
CA THR A 8 -4.59 -15.38 5.69
C THR A 8 -4.38 -15.17 4.18
N LEU A 9 -3.78 -16.14 3.48
CA LEU A 9 -3.62 -16.09 2.02
C LEU A 9 -4.98 -16.01 1.30
N LEU A 10 -5.96 -16.82 1.70
CA LEU A 10 -7.31 -16.79 1.15
C LEU A 10 -8.03 -15.48 1.44
N ALA A 11 -7.86 -14.92 2.64
CA ALA A 11 -8.43 -13.62 3.00
C ALA A 11 -7.82 -12.48 2.17
N LEU A 12 -6.50 -12.51 1.94
CA LEU A 12 -5.81 -11.53 1.09
C LEU A 12 -6.23 -11.65 -0.38
N LEU A 13 -6.35 -12.87 -0.88
CA LEU A 13 -6.87 -13.15 -2.23
C LEU A 13 -8.32 -12.67 -2.37
N ALA A 14 -9.18 -12.98 -1.40
CA ALA A 14 -10.57 -12.53 -1.38
C ALA A 14 -10.67 -11.00 -1.35
N LEU A 15 -9.82 -10.33 -0.55
CA LEU A 15 -9.75 -8.88 -0.48
C LEU A 15 -9.31 -8.27 -1.82
N GLY A 16 -8.33 -8.88 -2.49
CA GLY A 16 -7.87 -8.53 -3.84
C GLY A 16 -8.98 -8.68 -4.89
N VAL A 17 -9.72 -9.79 -4.84
CA VAL A 17 -10.87 -10.03 -5.73
C VAL A 17 -11.97 -9.00 -5.49
N VAL A 18 -12.29 -8.68 -4.23
CA VAL A 18 -13.29 -7.67 -3.89
C VAL A 18 -12.86 -6.29 -4.39
N THR A 19 -11.60 -5.90 -4.24
CA THR A 19 -11.10 -4.61 -4.74
C THR A 19 -11.15 -4.51 -6.27
N VAL A 20 -10.77 -5.58 -6.99
CA VAL A 20 -10.86 -5.64 -8.46
C VAL A 20 -12.33 -5.62 -8.93
N ALA A 21 -13.21 -6.33 -8.22
CA ALA A 21 -14.64 -6.34 -8.51
C ALA A 21 -15.25 -4.94 -8.31
N LEU A 22 -14.93 -4.25 -7.21
CA LEU A 22 -15.34 -2.87 -6.98
C LEU A 22 -14.80 -1.93 -8.07
N ALA A 23 -13.52 -2.05 -8.44
CA ALA A 23 -12.92 -1.23 -9.49
C ALA A 23 -13.62 -1.41 -10.85
N ARG A 24 -14.04 -2.64 -11.19
CA ARG A 24 -14.82 -2.91 -12.42
C ARG A 24 -16.27 -2.43 -12.34
N PHE A 25 -16.90 -2.53 -11.17
CA PHE A 25 -18.30 -2.10 -10.99
C PHE A 25 -18.45 -0.57 -11.11
N PHE A 26 -17.46 0.18 -10.64
CA PHE A 26 -17.46 1.65 -10.69
C PHE A 26 -16.76 2.24 -11.94
N GLY A 27 -16.30 1.39 -12.87
CA GLY A 27 -15.57 1.77 -14.10
C GLY A 27 -16.39 2.52 -15.16
N LYS A 28 -17.61 2.97 -14.87
CA LYS A 28 -18.42 3.72 -15.83
C LYS A 28 -18.18 5.23 -15.68
N SER A 29 -17.34 5.74 -16.57
CA SER A 29 -17.19 7.14 -17.02
C SER A 29 -16.57 8.15 -16.03
N GLY A 30 -15.34 8.57 -16.33
CA GLY A 30 -14.82 9.97 -16.34
C GLY A 30 -15.04 10.92 -15.15
N SER A 31 -15.70 10.49 -14.09
CA SER A 31 -16.12 11.30 -12.96
C SER A 31 -15.07 11.30 -11.86
N ARG A 32 -14.97 12.42 -11.13
CA ARG A 32 -14.08 12.57 -9.96
C ARG A 32 -14.22 11.42 -8.95
N ALA A 33 -15.40 10.80 -8.88
CA ALA A 33 -15.65 9.60 -8.06
C ALA A 33 -14.77 8.40 -8.48
N SER A 34 -14.54 8.18 -9.77
CA SER A 34 -13.66 7.12 -10.27
C SER A 34 -12.21 7.34 -9.84
N VAL A 35 -11.75 8.60 -9.83
CA VAL A 35 -10.41 8.95 -9.37
C VAL A 35 -10.27 8.67 -7.87
N VAL A 36 -11.25 9.07 -7.06
CA VAL A 36 -11.22 8.79 -5.61
C VAL A 36 -11.18 7.30 -5.33
N VAL A 37 -12.03 6.50 -5.99
CA VAL A 37 -12.04 5.04 -5.82
C VAL A 37 -10.72 4.42 -6.27
N SER A 38 -10.14 4.88 -7.38
CA SER A 38 -8.85 4.40 -7.86
C SER A 38 -7.73 4.71 -6.87
N VAL A 39 -7.66 5.94 -6.35
CA VAL A 39 -6.67 6.33 -5.34
C VAL A 39 -6.85 5.50 -4.07
N ALA A 40 -8.08 5.38 -3.56
CA ALA A 40 -8.37 4.56 -2.39
C ALA A 40 -7.95 3.10 -2.59
N ALA A 41 -8.20 2.53 -3.77
CA ALA A 41 -7.79 1.17 -4.11
C ALA A 41 -6.26 1.02 -4.12
N HIS A 42 -5.51 1.98 -4.68
CA HIS A 42 -4.04 1.94 -4.67
C HIS A 42 -3.48 1.94 -3.25
N TRP A 43 -3.97 2.82 -2.38
CA TRP A 43 -3.48 2.91 -0.99
C TRP A 43 -3.91 1.73 -0.14
N LEU A 44 -5.11 1.20 -0.36
CA LEU A 44 -5.56 -0.02 0.32
C LEU A 44 -4.72 -1.23 -0.10
N ALA A 45 -4.45 -1.38 -1.40
CA ALA A 45 -3.59 -2.45 -1.91
C ALA A 45 -2.16 -2.33 -1.35
N ALA A 46 -1.61 -1.11 -1.32
CA ALA A 46 -0.30 -0.86 -0.70
C ALA A 46 -0.31 -1.22 0.79
N TYR A 47 -1.33 -0.81 1.55
CA TYR A 47 -1.45 -1.11 2.98
C TYR A 47 -1.46 -2.61 3.25
N VAL A 48 -2.22 -3.35 2.45
CA VAL A 48 -2.32 -4.80 2.54
C VAL A 48 -0.98 -5.45 2.19
N LEU A 49 -0.35 -5.01 1.09
CA LEU A 49 0.93 -5.55 0.64
C LEU A 49 2.04 -5.30 1.67
N TRP A 50 2.11 -4.10 2.23
CA TRP A 50 3.07 -3.74 3.27
C TRP A 50 2.83 -4.49 4.59
N SER A 51 1.56 -4.66 5.00
CA SER A 51 1.20 -5.50 6.15
C SER A 51 1.74 -6.92 5.97
N PHE A 52 1.49 -7.49 4.79
CA PHE A 52 1.84 -8.86 4.48
C PHE A 52 3.35 -9.04 4.35
N ALA A 53 4.01 -8.20 3.54
CA ALA A 53 5.45 -8.27 3.33
C ALA A 53 6.24 -7.98 4.62
N GLY A 54 5.81 -6.98 5.40
CA GLY A 54 6.43 -6.67 6.70
C GLY A 54 6.23 -7.80 7.71
N GLY A 55 5.03 -8.38 7.78
CA GLY A 55 4.78 -9.56 8.62
C GLY A 55 5.61 -10.77 8.20
N LEU A 56 5.72 -11.03 6.89
CA LEU A 56 6.54 -12.10 6.34
C LEU A 56 8.02 -11.91 6.69
N ALA A 57 8.54 -10.69 6.51
CA ALA A 57 9.93 -10.35 6.83
C ALA A 57 10.24 -10.53 8.33
N VAL A 58 9.30 -10.22 9.22
CA VAL A 58 9.44 -10.53 10.66
C VAL A 58 9.43 -12.04 10.90
N THR A 59 8.51 -12.79 10.31
CA THR A 59 8.45 -14.26 10.49
C THR A 59 9.67 -14.98 9.91
N ALA A 60 10.30 -14.42 8.88
CA ALA A 60 11.52 -14.93 8.28
C ALA A 60 12.79 -14.52 9.06
N GLY A 61 12.67 -13.72 10.12
CA GLY A 61 13.80 -13.21 10.91
C GLY A 61 14.61 -12.11 10.22
N LEU A 62 14.09 -11.54 9.12
CA LEU A 62 14.76 -10.46 8.38
C LEU A 62 14.56 -9.10 9.06
N PHE A 63 13.39 -8.89 9.68
CA PHE A 63 13.05 -7.69 10.46
C PHE A 63 12.88 -8.04 11.93
N SER A 64 13.30 -7.14 12.83
CA SER A 64 13.08 -7.29 14.27
C SER A 64 11.64 -6.99 14.66
N ALA A 65 11.05 -5.94 14.05
CA ALA A 65 9.67 -5.57 14.25
C ALA A 65 9.13 -4.80 13.04
N TYR A 66 7.82 -4.92 12.79
CA TYR A 66 7.13 -4.17 11.75
C TYR A 66 5.87 -3.51 12.30
N HIS A 67 5.82 -2.17 12.29
CA HIS A 67 4.69 -1.38 12.77
C HIS A 67 3.97 -0.73 11.59
N ASN A 68 2.73 -1.16 11.33
CA ASN A 68 1.98 -0.69 10.16
C ASN A 68 1.03 0.50 10.44
N ALA A 69 0.78 0.82 11.71
CA ALA A 69 -0.07 1.95 12.10
C ALA A 69 0.37 3.31 11.50
N PRO A 70 1.69 3.64 11.43
CA PRO A 70 2.12 4.89 10.81
C PRO A 70 1.84 4.91 9.31
N PHE A 71 1.94 3.75 8.64
CA PHE A 71 1.64 3.65 7.20
C PHE A 71 0.16 3.92 6.91
N ALA A 72 -0.76 3.51 7.80
CA ALA A 72 -2.18 3.84 7.64
C ALA A 72 -2.41 5.36 7.63
N ALA A 73 -1.78 6.09 8.56
CA ALA A 73 -1.89 7.55 8.63
C ALA A 73 -1.27 8.23 7.38
N ILE A 74 -0.09 7.77 6.96
CA ILE A 74 0.56 8.21 5.73
C ILE A 74 -0.31 7.88 4.51
N GLY A 75 -1.00 6.73 4.52
CA GLY A 75 -1.86 6.31 3.44
C GLY A 75 -3.05 7.23 3.23
N VAL A 76 -3.66 7.74 4.30
CA VAL A 76 -4.74 8.73 4.21
C VAL A 76 -4.22 10.07 3.66
N LEU A 77 -3.10 10.56 4.20
CA LEU A 77 -2.52 11.83 3.76
C LEU A 77 -2.01 11.76 2.32
N GLY A 78 -1.34 10.66 1.97
CA GLY A 78 -0.83 10.36 0.65
C GLY A 78 -1.94 10.17 -0.38
N ALA A 79 -3.09 9.58 0.00
CA ALA A 79 -4.27 9.49 -0.85
C ALA A 79 -4.84 10.88 -1.18
N LEU A 80 -4.95 11.76 -0.18
CA LEU A 80 -5.39 13.13 -0.40
C LEU A 80 -4.43 13.88 -1.32
N TRP A 81 -3.12 13.74 -1.08
CA TRP A 81 -2.11 14.39 -1.90
C TRP A 81 -2.09 13.85 -3.34
N GLN A 82 -2.16 12.53 -3.53
CA GLN A 82 -2.26 11.90 -4.84
C GLN A 82 -3.51 12.37 -5.59
N TYR A 83 -4.66 12.46 -4.91
CA TYR A 83 -5.89 12.98 -5.51
C TYR A 83 -5.74 14.44 -5.96
N GLN A 84 -5.22 15.32 -5.09
CA GLN A 84 -5.00 16.72 -5.45
C GLN A 84 -4.04 16.87 -6.65
N THR A 85 -2.97 16.08 -6.66
CA THR A 85 -1.97 16.06 -7.74
C THR A 85 -2.60 15.56 -9.05
N HIS A 86 -3.47 14.54 -8.98
CA HIS A 86 -4.19 14.03 -10.14
C HIS A 86 -5.12 15.07 -10.76
N VAL A 87 -5.80 15.88 -9.93
CA VAL A 87 -6.70 16.94 -10.41
C VAL A 87 -5.92 18.13 -10.99
N ARG A 88 -4.75 18.49 -10.41
CA ARG A 88 -3.98 19.68 -10.81
C ARG A 88 -3.00 19.45 -11.95
N TRP A 89 -2.30 18.32 -11.95
CA TRP A 89 -1.17 18.04 -12.84
C TRP A 89 -1.30 16.72 -13.60
N GLY A 90 -2.45 16.06 -13.49
CA GLY A 90 -2.77 14.84 -14.22
C GLY A 90 -2.23 13.57 -13.58
N ARG A 91 -2.49 12.44 -14.26
CA ARG A 91 -2.32 11.10 -13.70
C ARG A 91 -0.87 10.72 -13.42
N GLU A 92 0.07 11.10 -14.29
CA GLU A 92 1.48 10.71 -14.18
C GLU A 92 2.13 11.29 -12.93
N HIS A 93 1.90 12.58 -12.65
CA HIS A 93 2.37 13.24 -11.44
C HIS A 93 1.76 12.61 -10.17
N ALA A 94 0.49 12.23 -10.21
CA ALA A 94 -0.16 11.54 -9.10
C ALA A 94 0.47 10.18 -8.80
N LEU A 95 0.84 9.42 -9.84
CA LEU A 95 1.55 8.15 -9.68
C LEU A 95 2.95 8.36 -9.12
N ALA A 96 3.64 9.43 -9.55
CA ALA A 96 4.95 9.79 -8.98
C ALA A 96 4.87 10.06 -7.48
N VAL A 97 3.82 10.75 -7.01
CA VAL A 97 3.55 10.95 -5.58
C VAL A 97 3.35 9.61 -4.86
N PHE A 98 2.52 8.72 -5.43
CA PHE A 98 2.29 7.40 -4.85
C PHE A 98 3.60 6.61 -4.71
N VAL A 99 4.38 6.47 -5.79
CA VAL A 99 5.66 5.77 -5.80
C VAL A 99 6.66 6.43 -4.84
N GLY A 100 6.75 7.76 -4.82
CA GLY A 100 7.62 8.49 -3.93
C GLY A 100 7.35 8.20 -2.45
N VAL A 101 6.07 8.11 -2.06
CA VAL A 101 5.70 7.72 -0.69
C VAL A 101 6.03 6.25 -0.41
N GLN A 102 5.83 5.34 -1.37
CA GLN A 102 6.23 3.94 -1.19
C GLN A 102 7.74 3.81 -0.93
N LEU A 103 8.57 4.55 -1.69
CA LEU A 103 10.02 4.55 -1.50
C LEU A 103 10.43 5.18 -0.17
N ALA A 104 9.81 6.30 0.21
CA ALA A 104 10.06 6.93 1.51
C ALA A 104 9.69 5.99 2.67
N TRP A 105 8.58 5.26 2.56
CA TRP A 105 8.18 4.28 3.55
C TRP A 105 9.15 3.09 3.61
N LEU A 106 9.60 2.58 2.46
CA LEU A 106 10.62 1.53 2.42
C LEU A 106 11.88 1.97 3.15
N VAL A 107 12.36 3.19 2.89
CA VAL A 107 13.53 3.76 3.58
C VAL A 107 13.27 3.90 5.08
N TRP A 108 12.09 4.33 5.49
CA TRP A 108 11.74 4.34 6.91
C TRP A 108 11.81 2.94 7.54
N VAL A 109 11.17 1.93 6.93
CA VAL A 109 11.14 0.55 7.45
C VAL A 109 12.53 -0.06 7.55
N LEU A 110 13.36 0.12 6.53
CA LEU A 110 14.72 -0.40 6.50
C LEU A 110 15.61 0.25 7.58
N SER A 111 15.42 1.55 7.86
CA SER A 111 16.18 2.27 8.90
C SER A 111 15.79 1.85 10.31
N GLN A 112 14.50 1.64 10.55
CA GLN A 112 14.01 1.09 11.81
C GLN A 112 14.55 -0.32 12.09
N ASN A 113 14.85 -1.08 11.03
CA ASN A 113 15.40 -2.43 11.14
C ASN A 113 16.93 -2.49 11.00
N GLY A 114 17.64 -1.35 11.02
CA GLY A 114 19.11 -1.29 10.99
C GLY A 114 19.74 -1.72 9.66
N LEU A 115 18.94 -1.88 8.60
CA LEU A 115 19.40 -2.42 7.31
C LEU A 115 20.12 -1.39 6.42
N PHE A 116 20.24 -0.14 6.87
CA PHE A 116 21.13 0.86 6.24
C PHE A 116 22.57 0.80 6.75
N LEU A 117 22.87 -0.05 7.74
CA LEU A 117 24.20 -0.16 8.37
C LEU A 117 24.94 -1.47 8.07
N VAL A 118 24.49 -2.26 7.08
CA VAL A 118 25.34 -3.33 6.53
C VAL A 118 26.11 -2.78 5.33
N GLY A 119 27.10 -1.96 5.65
CA GLY A 119 28.02 -1.39 4.69
C GLY A 119 29.41 -1.29 5.29
N TRP A 120 30.27 -2.21 4.84
CA TRP A 120 31.75 -2.26 4.93
C TRP A 120 32.35 -2.84 6.20
#